data_AF-A0A7R9M317-F1
#
_entry.id   AF-A0A7R9M317-F1
#
_cell.length_a   1.000
_cell.length_b   1.000
_cell.length_c   1.000
_cell.angle_alpha   90.00
_cell.angle_beta   90.00
_cell.angle_gamma   90.00
#
_symmetry.space_group_name_H-M   'P 1'
#
loop_
_entity.id
_entity.type
_entity.pdbx_description
1 polymer ?
#
loop_
_entity_poly.entity_id
_entity_poly.type
_entity_poly.pdbx_seq_one_letter_code
_entity_poly.pdbx_strand_id
1 'polypeptide(L)'
;GNARDIEWGIKGGQIFMLQSRPVTNLDNSYTDYEIMHEVDTPHQTEFEIYSRAHWGENFPGASSWLVFTWTFANKSQFFRFGLANGRTTEDDYNPYTLQMGIQYNQLMFNLTNSVFSEFFGDYPESDQASQMILAFFGHHIEDKDVLDSFKQSKKEIKKINLIKDKTHYMDVLKFDMVSKLKGIPNSKQILDEIIANYMVMAMTQFKNHGPASMGSSIKHMFLRKALEGAKENNPELESDFNLLISSCNEVISAEVPNTLREIAKSIKDKQLFRQMSDEMALKTLMEGTDESSQKFKDFLEKHGHRGNGVGYRELSKYFMIWMNNKQKQAFRYLANQMVIEGLIPSAETFFYLTAEEVESLCNGSRDPLIFAKVRQRRKLYPKMDKYKFDEFVKGPQMKPRNFEDRIVPPTLGSGMVQMKGTPVSNGSVRARVCVSEDITEADTGRYTDHILDRHRLESILPSTVGYYHRNQKYSFVTSIPP
;
A
#
# COMPACT_ATOMS: atom_id res chain seq x y z
N GLY A 1 30.81 2.04 -6.45
CA GLY A 1 31.53 2.27 -7.71
C GLY A 1 31.07 1.26 -8.75
N ASN A 2 31.29 1.53 -10.04
CA ASN A 2 30.95 0.57 -11.11
C ASN A 2 31.96 -0.59 -11.11
N ALA A 3 31.51 -1.79 -11.50
CA ALA A 3 32.38 -2.95 -11.66
C ALA A 3 33.51 -2.64 -12.65
N ARG A 4 34.74 -2.99 -12.27
CA ARG A 4 35.96 -2.65 -13.00
C ARG A 4 36.76 -3.92 -13.23
N ASP A 5 37.26 -4.05 -14.45
CA ASP A 5 38.35 -4.96 -14.77
C ASP A 5 39.66 -4.27 -14.35
N ILE A 6 40.36 -4.87 -13.38
CA ILE A 6 41.56 -4.31 -12.75
C ILE A 6 42.73 -5.24 -13.05
N GLU A 7 43.73 -4.69 -13.72
CA GLU A 7 45.02 -5.36 -13.89
C GLU A 7 46.00 -4.78 -12.87
N TRP A 8 46.69 -5.65 -12.15
CA TRP A 8 47.69 -5.27 -11.15
C TRP A 8 48.91 -6.18 -11.24
N GLY A 9 50.04 -5.72 -10.74
CA GLY A 9 51.29 -6.46 -10.70
C GLY A 9 52.08 -6.19 -9.42
N ILE A 10 53.05 -7.05 -9.11
CA ILE A 10 53.95 -6.88 -7.96
C ILE A 10 55.39 -6.77 -8.45
N LYS A 11 56.11 -5.75 -7.98
CA LYS A 11 57.55 -5.62 -8.21
C LYS A 11 58.24 -5.09 -6.95
N GLY A 12 59.25 -5.82 -6.46
CA GLY A 12 60.01 -5.42 -5.28
C GLY A 12 59.15 -5.30 -4.00
N GLY A 13 58.13 -6.14 -3.85
CA GLY A 13 57.21 -6.11 -2.70
C GLY A 13 56.15 -4.99 -2.75
N GLN A 14 56.14 -4.17 -3.79
CA GLN A 14 55.13 -3.14 -4.00
C GLN A 14 54.06 -3.60 -5.00
N ILE A 15 52.80 -3.27 -4.73
CA ILE A 15 51.66 -3.53 -5.61
C ILE A 15 51.47 -2.32 -6.54
N PHE A 16 51.38 -2.57 -7.83
CA PHE A 16 51.13 -1.58 -8.87
C PHE A 16 49.78 -1.88 -9.53
N MET A 17 48.93 -0.86 -9.67
CA MET A 17 47.72 -0.97 -10.49
C MET A 17 48.10 -0.58 -11.92
N LEU A 18 48.01 -1.54 -12.83
CA LEU A 18 48.45 -1.41 -14.23
C LEU A 18 47.31 -0.84 -15.10
N GLN A 19 46.08 -1.30 -14.85
CA GLN A 19 44.89 -0.88 -15.59
C GLN A 19 43.65 -0.94 -14.70
N SER A 20 42.70 -0.03 -14.93
CA SER A 20 41.38 -0.07 -14.29
C SER A 20 40.31 0.44 -15.25
N ARG A 21 39.60 -0.47 -15.92
CA ARG A 21 38.59 -0.14 -16.94
C ARG A 21 37.18 -0.59 -16.51
N PRO A 22 36.11 0.17 -16.81
CA PRO A 22 34.75 -0.27 -16.52
C PRO A 22 34.38 -1.55 -17.30
N VAL A 23 33.63 -2.45 -16.67
CA VAL A 23 33.03 -3.59 -17.39
C VAL A 23 31.75 -3.10 -18.07
N THR A 24 31.75 -2.96 -19.40
CA THR A 24 30.69 -2.27 -20.15
C THR A 24 29.47 -3.12 -20.48
N ASN A 25 29.57 -4.45 -20.47
CA ASN A 25 28.46 -5.34 -20.89
C ASN A 25 27.53 -5.76 -19.75
N LEU A 26 27.87 -5.48 -18.49
CA LEU A 26 27.03 -5.89 -17.34
C LEU A 26 25.67 -5.19 -17.35
N ASP A 27 25.63 -3.90 -17.69
CA ASP A 27 24.40 -3.11 -17.68
C ASP A 27 23.47 -3.38 -18.88
N ASN A 28 23.89 -4.25 -19.81
CA ASN A 28 23.10 -4.74 -20.94
C ASN A 28 22.81 -6.25 -20.83
N SER A 29 23.11 -6.86 -19.68
CA SER A 29 22.91 -8.31 -19.49
C SER A 29 21.42 -8.70 -19.37
N TYR A 30 20.56 -7.73 -19.05
CA TYR A 30 19.11 -7.89 -19.00
C TYR A 30 18.43 -6.75 -19.74
N THR A 31 17.35 -7.07 -20.44
CA THR A 31 16.45 -6.11 -21.05
C THR A 31 15.61 -5.39 -20.00
N ASP A 32 15.09 -4.20 -20.33
CA ASP A 32 14.14 -3.50 -19.47
C ASP A 32 12.90 -4.39 -19.17
N TYR A 33 12.46 -5.21 -20.13
CA TYR A 33 11.36 -6.15 -19.93
C TYR A 33 11.69 -7.18 -18.84
N GLU A 34 12.86 -7.83 -18.91
CA GLU A 34 13.26 -8.82 -17.91
C GLU A 34 13.33 -8.23 -16.52
N ILE A 35 13.89 -7.01 -16.36
CA ILE A 35 13.97 -6.35 -15.04
C ILE A 35 12.60 -5.94 -14.51
N MET A 36 11.71 -5.42 -15.38
CA MET A 36 10.37 -5.01 -14.97
C MET A 36 9.50 -6.19 -14.50
N HIS A 37 9.77 -7.41 -14.97
CA HIS A 37 8.96 -8.60 -14.69
C HIS A 37 9.71 -9.68 -13.87
N GLU A 38 10.94 -9.42 -13.39
CA GLU A 38 11.77 -10.44 -12.73
C GLU A 38 11.15 -10.95 -11.40
N VAL A 39 10.27 -10.16 -10.80
CA VAL A 39 9.57 -10.45 -9.56
C VAL A 39 8.07 -10.67 -9.75
N ASP A 40 7.60 -10.69 -11.00
CA ASP A 40 6.19 -10.88 -11.29
C ASP A 40 5.73 -12.28 -10.89
N THR A 41 4.49 -12.35 -10.41
CA THR A 41 3.89 -13.63 -10.04
C THR A 41 3.61 -14.45 -11.30
N PRO A 42 4.04 -15.72 -11.35
CA PRO A 42 3.70 -16.59 -12.47
C PRO A 42 2.19 -16.82 -12.49
N HIS A 43 1.61 -16.80 -13.69
CA HIS A 43 0.20 -17.11 -13.87
C HIS A 43 0.00 -18.63 -13.90
N GLN A 44 -0.99 -19.12 -13.18
CA GLN A 44 -1.34 -20.55 -13.17
C GLN A 44 -2.25 -20.94 -14.33
N THR A 45 -3.06 -19.99 -14.81
CA THR A 45 -3.99 -20.19 -15.92
C THR A 45 -4.07 -18.93 -16.78
N GLU A 46 -4.62 -19.05 -17.99
CA GLU A 46 -4.91 -17.90 -18.83
C GLU A 46 -6.08 -17.05 -18.29
N PHE A 47 -6.81 -17.56 -17.30
CA PHE A 47 -8.02 -16.95 -16.73
C PHE A 47 -7.84 -16.68 -15.23
N GLU A 48 -6.86 -15.84 -14.90
CA GLU A 48 -6.70 -15.32 -13.54
C GLU A 48 -7.13 -13.87 -13.46
N ILE A 49 -7.91 -13.56 -12.42
CA ILE A 49 -8.41 -12.22 -12.14
C ILE A 49 -7.66 -11.67 -10.95
N TYR A 50 -7.12 -10.47 -11.10
CA TYR A 50 -6.43 -9.75 -10.04
C TYR A 50 -7.09 -8.43 -9.73
N SER A 51 -6.93 -7.94 -8.51
CA SER A 51 -7.45 -6.62 -8.13
C SER A 51 -6.48 -5.83 -7.26
N ARG A 52 -6.37 -4.53 -7.54
CA ARG A 52 -5.67 -3.56 -6.69
C ARG A 52 -6.55 -2.92 -5.62
N ALA A 53 -7.81 -3.39 -5.46
CA ALA A 53 -8.69 -2.92 -4.40
C ALA A 53 -7.97 -2.97 -3.04
N HIS A 54 -8.13 -1.92 -2.23
CA HIS A 54 -7.42 -1.64 -0.97
C HIS A 54 -5.89 -1.45 -1.06
N TRP A 55 -5.18 -2.19 -1.90
CA TRP A 55 -3.73 -2.02 -2.02
C TRP A 55 -3.35 -0.69 -2.63
N GLY A 56 -4.17 -0.13 -3.53
CA GLY A 56 -3.95 1.23 -4.05
C GLY A 56 -3.91 2.32 -2.97
N GLU A 57 -4.49 2.09 -1.79
CA GLU A 57 -4.39 3.04 -0.67
C GLU A 57 -3.11 2.85 0.16
N ASN A 58 -2.69 1.60 0.38
CA ASN A 58 -1.54 1.28 1.23
C ASN A 58 -0.19 1.27 0.48
N PHE A 59 -0.24 0.89 -0.80
CA PHE A 59 0.85 0.80 -1.76
C PHE A 59 0.37 1.41 -3.08
N PRO A 60 0.34 2.75 -3.20
CA PRO A 60 -0.28 3.43 -4.34
C PRO A 60 0.40 3.16 -5.68
N GLY A 61 1.70 2.90 -5.66
CA GLY A 61 2.49 2.57 -6.85
C GLY A 61 3.32 1.31 -6.68
N ALA A 62 4.54 1.34 -7.22
CA ALA A 62 5.46 0.22 -7.19
C ALA A 62 6.14 0.12 -5.82
N SER A 63 6.18 -1.09 -5.28
CA SER A 63 6.97 -1.41 -4.10
C SER A 63 8.43 -1.64 -4.48
N SER A 64 9.33 -1.42 -3.52
CA SER A 64 10.74 -1.75 -3.71
C SER A 64 10.94 -3.27 -3.82
N TRP A 65 11.94 -3.72 -4.57
CA TRP A 65 12.26 -5.15 -4.76
C TRP A 65 12.47 -5.86 -3.42
N LEU A 66 13.13 -5.20 -2.48
CA LEU A 66 13.38 -5.75 -1.15
C LEU A 66 12.08 -5.95 -0.38
N VAL A 67 11.27 -4.90 -0.26
CA VAL A 67 9.99 -4.98 0.48
C VAL A 67 9.12 -6.06 -0.11
N PHE A 68 9.13 -6.19 -1.44
CA PHE A 68 8.41 -7.24 -2.12
C PHE A 68 8.92 -8.65 -1.77
N THR A 69 10.18 -8.94 -2.07
CA THR A 69 10.76 -10.28 -1.91
C THR A 69 10.81 -10.71 -0.45
N TRP A 70 10.94 -9.75 0.46
CA TRP A 70 10.90 -10.00 1.90
C TRP A 70 9.49 -10.24 2.44
N THR A 71 8.53 -9.37 2.11
CA THR A 71 7.22 -9.34 2.80
C THR A 71 6.12 -10.08 2.07
N PHE A 72 6.11 -10.06 0.74
CA PHE A 72 4.96 -10.49 -0.06
C PHE A 72 5.27 -11.70 -0.97
N ALA A 73 6.52 -11.86 -1.40
CA ALA A 73 6.94 -13.00 -2.21
C ALA A 73 7.33 -14.24 -1.39
N ASN A 74 7.30 -14.17 -0.06
CA ASN A 74 7.68 -15.29 0.79
C ASN A 74 6.64 -16.42 0.68
N LYS A 75 6.94 -17.37 -0.20
CA LYS A 75 6.10 -18.53 -0.57
C LYS A 75 5.57 -19.33 0.62
N SER A 76 6.29 -19.32 1.74
CA SER A 76 5.93 -20.10 2.93
C SER A 76 5.12 -19.35 3.97
N GLN A 77 5.02 -18.02 3.90
CA GLN A 77 4.51 -17.21 5.00
C GLN A 77 3.00 -17.41 5.22
N PHE A 78 2.19 -17.27 4.18
CA PHE A 78 0.74 -17.51 4.25
C PHE A 78 0.41 -18.96 4.55
N PHE A 79 1.20 -19.89 4.02
CA PHE A 79 1.04 -21.31 4.28
C PHE A 79 1.33 -21.66 5.75
N ARG A 80 2.45 -21.18 6.31
CA ARG A 80 2.80 -21.34 7.73
C ARG A 80 1.75 -20.72 8.64
N PHE A 81 1.18 -19.58 8.25
CA PHE A 81 0.03 -19.01 8.96
C PHE A 81 -1.19 -19.92 8.91
N GLY A 82 -1.49 -20.52 7.75
CA GLY A 82 -2.53 -21.53 7.61
C GLY A 82 -2.30 -22.74 8.53
N LEU A 83 -1.07 -23.28 8.53
CA LEU A 83 -0.67 -24.42 9.36
C LEU A 83 -0.84 -24.13 10.84
N ALA A 84 -0.29 -22.99 11.31
CA ALA A 84 -0.33 -22.60 12.71
C ALA A 84 -1.75 -22.37 13.26
N ASN A 85 -2.72 -22.11 12.38
CA ASN A 85 -4.13 -21.93 12.73
C ASN A 85 -5.01 -23.12 12.33
N GLY A 86 -4.42 -24.24 11.91
CA GLY A 86 -5.14 -25.46 11.51
C GLY A 86 -6.02 -25.31 10.25
N ARG A 87 -5.77 -24.30 9.42
CA ARG A 87 -6.53 -24.06 8.17
C ARG A 87 -6.07 -24.94 7.01
N THR A 88 -4.83 -25.42 7.05
CA THR A 88 -4.20 -26.21 6.00
C THR A 88 -3.32 -27.29 6.65
N THR A 89 -2.93 -28.31 5.90
CA THR A 89 -1.95 -29.34 6.30
C THR A 89 -0.67 -29.22 5.49
N GLU A 90 0.39 -29.94 5.89
CA GLU A 90 1.66 -29.94 5.15
C GLU A 90 1.48 -30.39 3.69
N ASP A 91 0.55 -31.32 3.45
CA ASP A 91 0.21 -31.85 2.12
C ASP A 91 -0.39 -30.80 1.17
N ASP A 92 -0.96 -29.72 1.71
CA ASP A 92 -1.53 -28.64 0.92
C ASP A 92 -0.46 -27.65 0.40
N TYR A 93 0.81 -27.80 0.79
CA TYR A 93 1.87 -26.86 0.40
C TYR A 93 2.11 -26.87 -1.10
N ASN A 94 1.88 -25.73 -1.74
CA ASN A 94 2.23 -25.52 -3.14
C ASN A 94 3.13 -24.28 -3.29
N PRO A 95 4.44 -24.45 -3.58
CA PRO A 95 5.37 -23.33 -3.77
C PRO A 95 5.13 -22.52 -5.06
N TYR A 96 4.21 -22.99 -5.92
CA TYR A 96 3.81 -22.33 -7.16
C TYR A 96 2.48 -21.58 -7.03
N THR A 97 1.79 -21.68 -5.89
CA THR A 97 0.56 -20.93 -5.63
C THR A 97 0.84 -19.79 -4.65
N LEU A 98 0.92 -18.58 -5.19
CA LEU A 98 1.02 -17.37 -4.38
C LEU A 98 -0.38 -16.78 -4.17
N GLN A 99 -0.71 -16.46 -2.92
CA GLN A 99 -1.99 -15.83 -2.56
C GLN A 99 -2.09 -14.36 -3.03
N MET A 100 -0.94 -13.75 -3.33
CA MET A 100 -0.81 -12.38 -3.83
C MET A 100 -0.38 -12.41 -5.29
N GLY A 101 -0.86 -11.45 -6.07
CA GLY A 101 -0.38 -11.17 -7.41
C GLY A 101 0.55 -9.97 -7.42
N ILE A 102 1.61 -10.05 -8.21
CA ILE A 102 2.55 -8.96 -8.42
C ILE A 102 2.79 -8.82 -9.91
N GLN A 103 2.62 -7.59 -10.38
CA GLN A 103 2.91 -7.19 -11.74
C GLN A 103 3.59 -5.83 -11.70
N TYR A 104 4.74 -5.69 -12.35
CA TYR A 104 5.52 -4.45 -12.37
C TYR A 104 5.79 -3.90 -10.96
N ASN A 105 6.12 -4.77 -10.01
CA ASN A 105 6.31 -4.45 -8.59
C ASN A 105 5.07 -3.84 -7.89
N GLN A 106 3.88 -3.91 -8.47
CA GLN A 106 2.64 -3.47 -7.84
C GLN A 106 1.88 -4.65 -7.27
N LEU A 107 1.44 -4.50 -6.02
CA LEU A 107 0.73 -5.55 -5.28
C LEU A 107 -0.75 -5.63 -5.68
N MET A 108 -1.22 -6.85 -5.89
CA MET A 108 -2.59 -7.18 -6.27
C MET A 108 -3.08 -8.39 -5.46
N PHE A 109 -4.39 -8.46 -5.21
CA PHE A 109 -5.03 -9.69 -4.77
C PHE A 109 -5.25 -10.60 -5.98
N ASN A 110 -4.88 -11.88 -5.88
CA ASN A 110 -5.34 -12.89 -6.83
C ASN A 110 -6.74 -13.33 -6.40
N LEU A 111 -7.77 -13.04 -7.19
CA LEU A 111 -9.15 -13.36 -6.83
C LEU A 111 -9.54 -14.81 -7.14
N THR A 112 -8.75 -15.52 -7.93
CA THR A 112 -9.01 -16.89 -8.38
C THR A 112 -8.39 -17.93 -7.44
N ASN A 113 -7.14 -17.72 -7.01
CA ASN A 113 -6.32 -18.73 -6.33
C ASN A 113 -5.95 -18.37 -4.87
N SER A 114 -6.65 -17.42 -4.25
CA SER A 114 -6.39 -16.98 -2.87
C SER A 114 -7.57 -17.24 -1.94
N VAL A 115 -7.39 -16.93 -0.65
CA VAL A 115 -8.46 -16.96 0.36
C VAL A 115 -9.70 -16.14 -0.02
N PHE A 116 -9.60 -15.17 -0.94
CA PHE A 116 -10.74 -14.38 -1.40
C PHE A 116 -11.71 -15.18 -2.27
N SER A 117 -11.18 -16.15 -3.00
CA SER A 117 -11.95 -17.08 -3.81
C SER A 117 -12.90 -17.92 -2.93
N GLU A 118 -12.50 -18.19 -1.69
CA GLU A 118 -13.31 -18.85 -0.66
C GLU A 118 -14.43 -17.94 -0.13
N PHE A 119 -14.16 -16.64 0.05
CA PHE A 119 -15.14 -15.69 0.58
C PHE A 119 -16.19 -15.25 -0.45
N PHE A 120 -15.81 -15.22 -1.73
CA PHE A 120 -16.65 -14.68 -2.81
C PHE A 120 -17.33 -15.77 -3.65
N GLY A 121 -17.01 -17.05 -3.44
CA GLY A 121 -17.48 -18.16 -4.28
C GLY A 121 -19.00 -18.38 -4.34
N ASP A 122 -19.74 -17.90 -3.35
CA ASP A 122 -21.21 -17.96 -3.31
C ASP A 122 -21.86 -16.60 -3.63
N TYR A 123 -21.10 -15.64 -4.19
CA TYR A 123 -21.64 -14.39 -4.71
C TYR A 123 -22.22 -14.59 -6.14
N PRO A 124 -23.39 -14.02 -6.47
CA PRO A 124 -24.24 -13.16 -5.63
C PRO A 124 -25.32 -13.89 -4.81
N GLU A 125 -25.38 -15.22 -4.86
CA GLU A 125 -26.48 -16.00 -4.29
C GLU A 125 -26.55 -15.98 -2.75
N SER A 126 -25.44 -15.70 -2.07
CA SER A 126 -25.35 -15.58 -0.62
C SER A 126 -25.35 -14.13 -0.17
N ASP A 127 -26.28 -13.76 0.72
CA ASP A 127 -26.29 -12.46 1.41
C ASP A 127 -24.93 -12.15 2.04
N GLN A 128 -24.32 -13.14 2.69
CA GLN A 128 -23.05 -12.95 3.37
C GLN A 128 -21.95 -12.62 2.36
N ALA A 129 -21.87 -13.38 1.25
CA ALA A 129 -20.89 -13.12 0.19
C ALA A 129 -21.11 -11.75 -0.45
N SER A 130 -22.38 -11.37 -0.69
CA SER A 130 -22.75 -10.05 -1.22
C SER A 130 -22.34 -8.89 -0.33
N GLN A 131 -22.52 -9.01 0.98
CA GLN A 131 -22.09 -7.99 1.92
C GLN A 131 -20.56 -7.94 2.06
N MET A 132 -19.87 -9.08 1.91
CA MET A 132 -18.40 -9.12 1.88
C MET A 132 -17.84 -8.46 0.60
N ILE A 133 -18.45 -8.69 -0.56
CA ILE A 133 -18.11 -7.98 -1.81
C ILE A 133 -18.31 -6.48 -1.64
N LEU A 134 -19.46 -6.04 -1.13
CA LEU A 134 -19.71 -4.63 -0.86
C LEU A 134 -18.73 -4.02 0.13
N ALA A 135 -18.42 -4.72 1.22
CA ALA A 135 -17.45 -4.25 2.20
C ALA A 135 -16.02 -4.15 1.61
N PHE A 136 -15.70 -5.00 0.64
CA PHE A 136 -14.37 -5.09 0.06
C PHE A 136 -14.16 -4.15 -1.14
N PHE A 137 -15.13 -4.06 -2.05
CA PHE A 137 -15.04 -3.26 -3.27
C PHE A 137 -15.78 -1.93 -3.17
N GLY A 138 -16.73 -1.81 -2.22
CA GLY A 138 -17.59 -0.63 -2.09
C GLY A 138 -18.75 -0.57 -3.09
N HIS A 139 -18.91 -1.61 -3.92
CA HIS A 139 -20.00 -1.74 -4.90
C HIS A 139 -20.22 -3.22 -5.28
N HIS A 140 -21.34 -3.50 -5.95
CA HIS A 140 -21.60 -4.81 -6.55
C HIS A 140 -20.70 -5.02 -7.77
N ILE A 141 -20.38 -6.29 -8.05
CA ILE A 141 -19.61 -6.69 -9.22
C ILE A 141 -20.58 -7.24 -10.27
N GLU A 142 -20.53 -6.67 -11.46
CA GLU A 142 -21.35 -7.10 -12.61
C GLU A 142 -20.50 -7.72 -13.73
N ASP A 143 -19.17 -7.60 -13.66
CA ASP A 143 -18.26 -8.14 -14.67
C ASP A 143 -18.30 -9.67 -14.67
N LYS A 144 -18.82 -10.24 -15.76
CA LYS A 144 -19.03 -11.68 -15.91
C LYS A 144 -17.75 -12.50 -15.72
N ASP A 145 -16.61 -12.03 -16.21
CA ASP A 145 -15.36 -12.80 -16.09
C ASP A 145 -14.90 -12.86 -14.63
N VAL A 146 -15.10 -11.76 -13.89
CA VAL A 146 -14.81 -11.72 -12.45
C VAL A 146 -15.75 -12.67 -11.69
N LEU A 147 -17.04 -12.66 -12.01
CA LEU A 147 -18.02 -13.56 -11.40
C LEU A 147 -17.72 -15.03 -11.70
N ASP A 148 -17.37 -15.36 -12.94
CA ASP A 148 -17.03 -16.72 -13.33
C ASP A 148 -15.75 -17.21 -12.62
N SER A 149 -14.80 -16.31 -12.32
CA SER A 149 -13.58 -16.64 -11.57
C SER A 149 -13.87 -17.09 -10.14
N PHE A 150 -14.88 -16.51 -9.46
CA PHE A 150 -15.27 -16.93 -8.11
C PHE A 150 -15.88 -18.34 -8.07
N LYS A 151 -16.49 -18.77 -9.17
CA LYS A 151 -17.14 -20.09 -9.25
C LYS A 151 -16.15 -21.22 -9.48
N GLN A 152 -15.06 -20.95 -10.20
CA GLN A 152 -14.02 -21.94 -10.50
C GLN A 152 -13.21 -22.35 -9.27
N SER A 153 -13.26 -21.57 -8.20
CA SER A 153 -12.39 -21.69 -7.04
C SER A 153 -13.02 -22.36 -5.81
N LYS A 154 -14.18 -23.02 -5.94
CA LYS A 154 -14.90 -23.62 -4.81
C LYS A 154 -14.08 -24.75 -4.15
N LYS A 155 -13.42 -24.43 -3.03
CA LYS A 155 -12.88 -25.40 -2.07
C LYS A 155 -13.84 -25.52 -0.87
N GLU A 156 -13.97 -26.72 -0.31
CA GLU A 156 -14.81 -26.94 0.88
C GLU A 156 -14.27 -26.19 2.11
N ILE A 157 -15.15 -25.47 2.81
CA ILE A 157 -14.79 -24.61 3.95
C ILE A 157 -14.81 -25.42 5.26
N LYS A 158 -13.68 -25.41 5.99
CA LYS A 158 -13.68 -25.71 7.44
C LYS A 158 -14.16 -24.46 8.20
N LYS A 159 -15.22 -24.59 9.02
CA LYS A 159 -15.81 -23.48 9.80
C LYS A 159 -14.75 -22.69 10.57
N ILE A 160 -14.67 -21.38 10.33
CA ILE A 160 -13.77 -20.48 11.04
C ILE A 160 -14.51 -19.89 12.26
N ASN A 161 -14.00 -20.15 13.46
CA ASN A 161 -14.48 -19.50 14.69
C ASN A 161 -13.88 -18.08 14.82
N LEU A 162 -14.43 -17.12 14.07
CA LEU A 162 -13.96 -15.72 14.02
C LEU A 162 -14.32 -14.89 15.26
N ILE A 163 -15.22 -15.38 16.12
CA ILE A 163 -15.78 -14.63 17.26
C ILE A 163 -14.83 -14.64 18.48
N LYS A 164 -13.85 -15.54 18.55
CA LYS A 164 -13.06 -15.78 19.76
C LYS A 164 -11.69 -15.09 19.81
N ASP A 165 -11.19 -14.50 18.72
CA ASP A 165 -9.88 -13.86 18.75
C ASP A 165 -9.96 -12.48 19.41
N LYS A 166 -9.70 -12.46 20.72
CA LYS A 166 -9.38 -11.21 21.43
C LYS A 166 -8.12 -10.64 20.80
N THR A 167 -8.23 -9.42 20.34
CA THR A 167 -7.16 -8.69 19.69
C THR A 167 -6.10 -8.27 20.73
N HIS A 168 -4.92 -8.89 20.68
CA HIS A 168 -3.80 -8.59 21.57
C HIS A 168 -2.91 -7.49 20.96
N TYR A 169 -3.50 -6.32 20.69
CA TYR A 169 -2.80 -5.23 19.99
C TYR A 169 -1.60 -4.68 20.77
N MET A 170 -1.64 -4.74 22.11
CA MET A 170 -0.64 -4.10 22.97
C MET A 170 0.70 -4.83 23.02
N ASP A 171 0.72 -6.15 22.80
CA ASP A 171 1.97 -6.91 22.86
C ASP A 171 2.85 -6.68 21.63
N VAL A 172 2.22 -6.27 20.53
CA VAL A 172 2.90 -6.00 19.26
C VAL A 172 3.57 -4.65 19.26
N LEU A 173 2.93 -3.64 19.87
CA LEU A 173 3.48 -2.29 20.00
C LEU A 173 4.76 -2.23 20.83
N LYS A 174 5.02 -3.25 21.66
CA LYS A 174 6.25 -3.39 22.46
C LYS A 174 7.44 -3.94 21.68
N PHE A 175 7.25 -4.37 20.43
CA PHE A 175 8.32 -4.96 19.63
C PHE A 175 9.28 -3.86 19.13
N ASP A 176 10.45 -3.77 19.75
CA ASP A 176 11.55 -2.91 19.33
C ASP A 176 12.70 -3.74 18.74
N MET A 177 12.66 -3.95 17.41
CA MET A 177 13.72 -4.68 16.74
C MET A 177 15.04 -3.91 16.76
N VAL A 178 15.02 -2.60 16.56
CA VAL A 178 16.26 -1.82 16.41
C VAL A 178 17.12 -1.93 17.66
N SER A 179 16.52 -1.89 18.85
CA SER A 179 17.27 -2.08 20.09
C SER A 179 17.89 -3.47 20.23
N LYS A 180 17.28 -4.52 19.66
CA LYS A 180 17.90 -5.86 19.60
C LYS A 180 19.08 -5.93 18.62
N LEU A 181 19.06 -5.11 17.57
CA LEU A 181 20.15 -5.07 16.57
C LEU A 181 21.37 -4.27 17.04
N LYS A 182 21.20 -3.38 18.03
CA LYS A 182 22.30 -2.57 18.58
C LYS A 182 23.40 -3.44 19.16
N GLY A 183 24.64 -3.15 18.78
CA GLY A 183 25.82 -3.87 19.27
C GLY A 183 26.12 -5.17 18.54
N ILE A 184 25.27 -5.63 17.60
CA ILE A 184 25.60 -6.73 16.71
C ILE A 184 26.68 -6.27 15.73
N PRO A 185 27.82 -6.98 15.63
CA PRO A 185 29.05 -6.44 15.04
C PRO A 185 29.06 -6.38 13.51
N ASN A 186 28.24 -7.19 12.82
CA ASN A 186 28.26 -7.23 11.36
C ASN A 186 26.89 -7.46 10.70
N SER A 187 26.81 -7.11 9.42
CA SER A 187 25.59 -7.15 8.61
C SER A 187 25.01 -8.56 8.51
N LYS A 188 25.83 -9.60 8.43
CA LYS A 188 25.36 -10.99 8.39
C LYS A 188 24.63 -11.36 9.67
N GLN A 189 25.22 -11.09 10.83
CA GLN A 189 24.58 -11.39 12.12
C GLN A 189 23.34 -10.52 12.36
N ILE A 190 23.34 -9.27 11.89
CA ILE A 190 22.14 -8.43 11.91
C ILE A 190 21.04 -9.05 11.04
N LEU A 191 21.37 -9.49 9.83
CA LEU A 191 20.43 -10.15 8.93
C LEU A 191 19.87 -11.43 9.56
N ASP A 192 20.73 -12.28 10.15
CA ASP A 192 20.32 -13.50 10.85
C ASP A 192 19.32 -13.17 11.98
N GLU A 193 19.56 -12.12 12.77
CA GLU A 193 18.65 -11.67 13.83
C GLU A 193 17.31 -11.16 13.27
N ILE A 194 17.34 -10.40 12.17
CA ILE A 194 16.12 -9.94 11.49
C ILE A 194 15.32 -11.15 10.99
N ILE A 195 15.95 -12.13 10.35
CA ILE A 195 15.30 -13.36 9.86
C ILE A 195 14.69 -14.15 11.01
N ALA A 196 15.44 -14.35 12.10
CA ALA A 196 15.00 -15.10 13.27
C ALA A 196 13.73 -14.50 13.90
N ASN A 197 13.62 -13.17 13.92
CA ASN A 197 12.47 -12.47 14.46
C ASN A 197 11.36 -12.19 13.42
N TYR A 198 11.64 -12.34 12.13
CA TYR A 198 10.70 -11.99 11.05
C TYR A 198 9.40 -12.76 11.17
N MET A 199 9.46 -14.09 11.37
CA MET A 199 8.27 -14.93 11.47
C MET A 199 7.37 -14.52 12.63
N VAL A 200 7.94 -14.13 13.77
CA VAL A 200 7.18 -13.62 14.92
C VAL A 200 6.43 -12.36 14.54
N MET A 201 7.09 -11.39 13.89
CA MET A 201 6.43 -10.16 13.42
C MET A 201 5.37 -10.42 12.36
N ALA A 202 5.68 -11.23 11.36
CA ALA A 202 4.77 -11.58 10.27
C ALA A 202 3.51 -12.28 10.79
N MET A 203 3.66 -13.28 11.66
CA MET A 203 2.53 -13.97 12.29
C MET A 203 1.69 -13.02 13.14
N THR A 204 2.36 -12.11 13.85
CA THR A 204 1.72 -11.10 14.67
C THR A 204 0.90 -10.11 13.83
N GLN A 205 1.42 -9.70 12.68
CA GLN A 205 0.69 -8.87 11.71
C GLN A 205 -0.58 -9.58 11.22
N PHE A 206 -0.48 -10.84 10.77
CA PHE A 206 -1.64 -11.57 10.25
C PHE A 206 -2.69 -11.90 11.30
N LYS A 207 -2.28 -12.26 12.51
CA LYS A 207 -3.20 -12.54 13.64
C LYS A 207 -4.06 -11.32 14.01
N ASN A 208 -3.58 -10.10 13.76
CA ASN A 208 -4.32 -8.88 14.10
C ASN A 208 -5.04 -8.27 12.89
N HIS A 209 -4.39 -8.22 11.72
CA HIS A 209 -4.94 -7.55 10.53
C HIS A 209 -6.15 -8.28 9.93
N GLY A 210 -6.07 -9.60 9.78
CA GLY A 210 -7.14 -10.41 9.17
C GLY A 210 -8.43 -10.36 10.00
N PRO A 211 -8.41 -10.74 11.28
CA PRO A 211 -9.59 -10.70 12.15
C PRO A 211 -10.18 -9.30 12.34
N ALA A 212 -9.36 -8.24 12.43
CA ALA A 212 -9.87 -6.87 12.53
C ALA A 212 -10.65 -6.44 11.27
N SER A 213 -10.11 -6.75 10.08
CA SER A 213 -10.76 -6.40 8.81
C SER A 213 -12.04 -7.21 8.57
N MET A 214 -12.00 -8.52 8.87
CA MET A 214 -13.16 -9.41 8.79
C MET A 214 -14.24 -9.06 9.81
N GLY A 215 -13.84 -8.80 11.06
CA GLY A 215 -14.76 -8.40 12.13
C GLY A 215 -15.48 -7.08 11.80
N SER A 216 -14.79 -6.12 11.17
CA SER A 216 -15.42 -4.90 10.67
C SER A 216 -16.48 -5.18 9.62
N SER A 217 -16.19 -6.09 8.68
CA SER A 217 -17.12 -6.46 7.59
C SER A 217 -18.36 -7.19 8.12
N ILE A 218 -18.18 -8.10 9.09
CA ILE A 218 -19.30 -8.80 9.75
C ILE A 218 -20.18 -7.83 10.55
N LYS A 219 -19.58 -6.88 11.27
CA LYS A 219 -20.35 -5.83 11.98
C LYS A 219 -21.12 -4.94 11.01
N HIS A 220 -20.50 -4.55 9.89
CA HIS A 220 -21.16 -3.82 8.80
C HIS A 220 -22.39 -4.59 8.31
N MET A 221 -22.24 -5.89 8.05
CA MET A 221 -23.34 -6.77 7.63
C MET A 221 -24.50 -6.80 8.64
N PHE A 222 -24.22 -7.06 9.92
CA PHE A 222 -25.27 -7.11 10.95
C PHE A 222 -25.98 -5.77 11.10
N LEU A 223 -25.24 -4.67 11.01
CA LEU A 223 -25.81 -3.34 11.13
C LEU A 223 -26.71 -3.01 9.94
N ARG A 224 -26.29 -3.34 8.73
CA ARG A 224 -27.10 -3.15 7.52
C ARG A 224 -28.36 -4.01 7.56
N LYS A 225 -28.25 -5.28 7.95
CA LYS A 225 -29.42 -6.16 8.16
C LYS A 225 -30.39 -5.64 9.22
N ALA A 226 -29.88 -5.03 10.30
CA ALA A 226 -30.74 -4.43 11.32
C ALA A 226 -31.52 -3.21 10.78
N LEU A 227 -30.90 -2.39 9.92
CA LEU A 227 -31.55 -1.25 9.28
C LEU A 227 -32.56 -1.69 8.20
N GLU A 228 -32.22 -2.70 7.40
CA GLU A 228 -33.14 -3.32 6.43
C GLU A 228 -34.35 -3.94 7.12
N GLY A 229 -34.13 -4.66 8.23
CA GLY A 229 -35.21 -5.26 9.02
C GLY A 229 -36.09 -4.23 9.74
N ALA A 230 -35.57 -3.03 10.01
CA ALA A 230 -36.35 -1.95 10.60
C ALA A 230 -37.30 -1.27 9.59
N LYS A 231 -36.96 -1.30 8.29
CA LYS A 231 -37.78 -0.71 7.22
C LYS A 231 -37.54 -1.48 5.91
N GLU A 232 -38.48 -2.35 5.56
CA GLU A 232 -38.43 -3.13 4.33
C GLU A 232 -38.40 -2.20 3.10
N ASN A 233 -37.48 -2.45 2.16
CA ASN A 233 -37.21 -1.58 1.01
C ASN A 233 -36.87 -0.12 1.38
N ASN A 234 -36.04 0.10 2.41
CA ASN A 234 -35.61 1.44 2.79
C ASN A 234 -34.78 2.13 1.67
N PRO A 235 -35.31 3.14 0.95
CA PRO A 235 -34.55 3.84 -0.09
C PRO A 235 -33.41 4.69 0.51
N GLU A 236 -33.45 4.93 1.82
CA GLU A 236 -32.48 5.73 2.57
C GLU A 236 -31.46 4.85 3.33
N LEU A 237 -31.46 3.53 3.10
CA LEU A 237 -30.63 2.57 3.83
C LEU A 237 -29.15 3.00 3.92
N GLU A 238 -28.57 3.42 2.79
CA GLU A 238 -27.17 3.87 2.74
C GLU A 238 -26.96 5.17 3.53
N SER A 239 -27.94 6.08 3.53
CA SER A 239 -27.88 7.32 4.31
C SER A 239 -27.96 7.04 5.81
N ASP A 240 -28.91 6.21 6.25
CA ASP A 240 -29.10 5.84 7.65
C ASP A 240 -27.88 5.08 8.19
N PHE A 241 -27.35 4.18 7.38
CA PHE A 241 -26.13 3.45 7.68
C PHE A 241 -24.93 4.40 7.86
N ASN A 242 -24.71 5.31 6.90
CA ASN A 242 -23.63 6.29 6.96
C ASN A 242 -23.76 7.23 8.17
N LEU A 243 -24.98 7.66 8.50
CA LEU A 243 -25.25 8.46 9.69
C LEU A 243 -24.87 7.70 10.97
N LEU A 244 -25.23 6.42 11.07
CA LEU A 244 -24.91 5.61 12.24
C LEU A 244 -23.39 5.39 12.38
N ILE A 245 -22.69 5.07 11.30
CA ILE A 245 -21.23 4.92 11.31
C ILE A 245 -20.54 6.26 11.60
N SER A 246 -21.12 7.40 11.20
CA SER A 246 -20.57 8.74 11.50
C SER A 246 -20.54 9.05 13.01
N SER A 247 -21.37 8.38 13.82
CA SER A 247 -21.36 8.52 15.28
C SER A 247 -20.22 7.76 15.98
N CYS A 248 -19.47 6.92 15.25
CA CYS A 248 -18.29 6.26 15.78
C CYS A 248 -17.14 7.27 15.93
N ASN A 249 -16.94 7.78 17.16
CA ASN A 249 -15.93 8.79 17.46
C ASN A 249 -14.51 8.21 17.71
N GLU A 250 -14.38 6.88 17.88
CA GLU A 250 -13.09 6.20 18.15
C GLU A 250 -12.31 5.86 16.87
N VAL A 251 -12.25 6.83 15.97
CA VAL A 251 -11.73 6.66 14.61
C VAL A 251 -10.35 7.30 14.54
N ILE A 252 -9.29 6.48 14.60
CA ILE A 252 -7.90 6.93 14.84
C ILE A 252 -7.40 7.97 13.81
N SER A 253 -7.89 8.01 12.57
CA SER A 253 -7.51 9.11 11.66
C SER A 253 -8.54 10.21 11.47
N ALA A 254 -9.73 10.10 12.04
CA ALA A 254 -10.52 11.31 12.28
C ALA A 254 -9.81 12.17 13.35
N GLU A 255 -8.99 11.54 14.21
CA GLU A 255 -8.10 12.23 15.15
C GLU A 255 -6.98 13.00 14.44
N VAL A 256 -6.36 12.45 13.38
CA VAL A 256 -5.17 13.04 12.73
C VAL A 256 -5.38 14.51 12.30
N PRO A 257 -6.43 14.89 11.53
CA PRO A 257 -6.69 16.29 11.19
C PRO A 257 -6.93 17.17 12.42
N ASN A 258 -7.57 16.63 13.46
CA ASN A 258 -7.81 17.38 14.69
C ASN A 258 -6.49 17.61 15.44
N THR A 259 -5.64 16.60 15.61
CA THR A 259 -4.33 16.73 16.27
C THR A 259 -3.41 17.67 15.49
N LEU A 260 -3.38 17.57 14.15
CA LEU A 260 -2.65 18.51 13.31
C LEU A 260 -3.17 19.94 13.46
N ARG A 261 -4.49 20.14 13.55
CA ARG A 261 -5.10 21.45 13.82
C ARG A 261 -4.69 21.98 15.20
N GLU A 262 -4.64 21.13 16.22
CA GLU A 262 -4.20 21.52 17.56
C GLU A 262 -2.71 21.88 17.61
N ILE A 263 -1.84 21.18 16.87
CA ILE A 263 -0.43 21.57 16.67
C ILE A 263 -0.36 22.93 15.99
N ALA A 264 -1.08 23.10 14.87
CA ALA A 264 -1.08 24.36 14.13
C ALA A 264 -1.59 25.54 14.98
N LYS A 265 -2.55 25.30 15.88
CA LYS A 265 -3.04 26.33 16.82
C LYS A 265 -2.00 26.72 17.86
N SER A 266 -1.18 25.78 18.34
CA SER A 266 -0.18 26.02 19.39
C SER A 266 1.12 26.63 18.88
N ILE A 267 1.31 26.73 17.56
CA ILE A 267 2.42 27.49 16.95
C ILE A 267 2.25 28.98 17.31
N LYS A 268 3.25 29.55 18.00
CA LYS A 268 3.22 30.93 18.48
C LYS A 268 3.23 31.96 17.35
N ASP A 269 4.19 31.84 16.41
CA ASP A 269 4.30 32.73 15.25
C ASP A 269 3.95 31.98 13.97
N LYS A 270 2.65 31.98 13.65
CA LYS A 270 2.10 31.29 12.48
C LYS A 270 2.55 31.92 11.17
N GLN A 271 2.81 33.23 11.14
CA GLN A 271 3.25 33.92 9.93
C GLN A 271 4.68 33.53 9.59
N LEU A 272 5.57 33.56 10.59
CA LEU A 272 6.95 33.11 10.41
C LEU A 272 7.00 31.64 10.03
N PHE A 273 6.25 30.78 10.74
CA PHE A 273 6.22 29.35 10.46
C PHE A 273 5.77 29.04 9.02
N ARG A 274 4.77 29.76 8.51
CA ARG A 274 4.28 29.61 7.13
C ARG A 274 5.29 30.05 6.06
N GLN A 275 6.27 30.88 6.42
CA GLN A 275 7.32 31.34 5.52
C GLN A 275 8.58 30.44 5.56
N MET A 276 8.65 29.48 6.48
CA MET A 276 9.76 28.53 6.55
C MET A 276 9.72 27.53 5.39
N SER A 277 10.88 27.01 4.99
CA SER A 277 10.92 25.79 4.16
C SER A 277 10.46 24.59 5.00
N ASP A 278 10.02 23.52 4.33
CA ASP A 278 9.59 22.28 4.99
C ASP A 278 10.68 21.71 5.90
N GLU A 279 11.95 21.75 5.48
CA GLU A 279 13.08 21.28 6.27
C GLU A 279 13.30 22.14 7.52
N MET A 280 13.17 23.46 7.40
CA MET A 280 13.32 24.38 8.52
C MET A 280 12.16 24.23 9.52
N ALA A 281 10.92 24.16 9.02
CA ALA A 281 9.72 23.95 9.83
C ALA A 281 9.79 22.62 10.59
N LEU A 282 10.20 21.54 9.91
CA LEU A 282 10.40 20.23 10.52
C LEU A 282 11.48 20.29 11.60
N LYS A 283 12.62 20.91 11.30
CA LYS A 283 13.72 21.07 12.27
C LYS A 283 13.26 21.86 13.50
N THR A 284 12.53 22.96 13.31
CA THR A 284 11.99 23.77 14.40
C THR A 284 11.08 22.95 15.32
N LEU A 285 10.15 22.15 14.76
CA LEU A 285 9.26 21.31 15.57
C LEU A 285 9.96 20.12 16.23
N MET A 286 10.98 19.55 15.58
CA MET A 286 11.74 18.41 16.10
C MET A 286 12.74 18.80 17.20
N GLU A 287 13.37 19.96 17.08
CA GLU A 287 14.38 20.43 18.04
C GLU A 287 13.79 21.33 19.13
N GLY A 288 12.64 21.95 18.87
CA GLY A 288 11.97 22.84 19.81
C GLY A 288 11.47 22.15 21.08
N THR A 289 11.24 22.96 22.10
CA THR A 289 10.74 22.56 23.43
C THR A 289 9.41 23.21 23.78
N ASP A 290 8.82 23.96 22.84
CA ASP A 290 7.51 24.59 23.03
C ASP A 290 6.34 23.61 22.84
N GLU A 291 5.13 24.06 23.18
CA GLU A 291 3.92 23.24 23.13
C GLU A 291 3.67 22.64 21.74
N SER A 292 3.88 23.40 20.66
CA SER A 292 3.81 22.89 19.29
C SER A 292 4.81 21.78 19.01
N SER A 293 6.06 21.94 19.47
CA SER A 293 7.12 20.94 19.29
C SER A 293 6.82 19.65 20.05
N GLN A 294 6.33 19.76 21.30
CA GLN A 294 5.95 18.58 22.08
C GLN A 294 4.76 17.85 21.45
N LYS A 295 3.68 18.57 21.11
CA LYS A 295 2.50 17.99 20.43
C LYS A 295 2.88 17.35 19.09
N PHE A 296 3.83 17.93 18.36
CA PHE A 296 4.31 17.37 17.10
C PHE A 296 5.13 16.08 17.30
N LYS A 297 5.99 16.02 18.32
CA LYS A 297 6.72 14.79 18.68
C LYS A 297 5.76 13.67 19.10
N ASP A 298 4.79 13.98 19.95
CA ASP A 298 3.75 13.03 20.38
C ASP A 298 2.92 12.57 19.16
N PHE A 299 2.60 13.49 18.25
CA PHE A 299 1.94 13.17 17.00
C PHE A 299 2.79 12.24 16.12
N LEU A 300 4.10 12.48 15.99
CA LEU A 300 4.96 11.61 15.20
C LEU A 300 5.11 10.22 15.83
N GLU A 301 5.17 10.13 17.15
CA GLU A 301 5.19 8.85 17.87
C GLU A 301 3.88 8.08 17.64
N LYS A 302 2.73 8.76 17.81
CA LYS A 302 1.40 8.16 17.73
C LYS A 302 0.89 7.95 16.30
N HIS A 303 1.30 8.79 15.34
CA HIS A 303 0.74 8.87 14.00
C HIS A 303 1.77 9.05 12.88
N GLY A 304 3.04 9.36 13.16
CA GLY A 304 4.07 9.63 12.15
C GLY A 304 4.46 8.44 11.28
N HIS A 305 3.98 7.25 11.62
CA HIS A 305 4.06 6.09 10.74
C HIS A 305 2.97 6.09 9.65
N ARG A 306 1.90 6.90 9.75
CA ARG A 306 0.74 6.87 8.86
C ARG A 306 0.87 7.85 7.68
N GLY A 307 0.59 7.35 6.48
CA GLY A 307 -0.13 8.11 5.46
C GLY A 307 -1.62 7.81 5.59
N ASN A 308 -2.47 8.84 5.68
CA ASN A 308 -3.94 8.92 5.63
C ASN A 308 -4.80 7.63 5.86
N GLY A 309 -5.66 7.59 6.91
CA GLY A 309 -6.88 6.74 6.90
C GLY A 309 -7.54 6.24 8.22
N VAL A 310 -8.91 6.17 8.22
CA VAL A 310 -10.02 6.34 9.22
C VAL A 310 -10.74 5.07 9.76
N GLY A 311 -10.71 4.72 11.08
CA GLY A 311 -11.65 3.78 11.77
C GLY A 311 -11.11 2.41 12.22
N TYR A 312 -11.92 1.43 12.72
CA TYR A 312 -11.43 0.07 13.09
C TYR A 312 -10.84 -0.71 11.89
N ARG A 313 -11.40 -0.52 10.69
CA ARG A 313 -10.77 -0.88 9.40
C ARG A 313 -9.36 -0.28 9.27
N GLU A 314 -9.11 0.79 10.01
CA GLU A 314 -7.90 1.58 9.89
C GLU A 314 -7.03 1.50 11.11
N LEU A 315 -7.52 0.87 12.18
CA LEU A 315 -6.67 0.17 13.14
C LEU A 315 -5.97 -0.99 12.44
N SER A 316 -6.65 -1.77 11.57
CA SER A 316 -5.99 -2.87 10.84
C SER A 316 -4.96 -2.35 9.82
N LYS A 317 -5.26 -1.25 9.11
CA LYS A 317 -4.28 -0.55 8.25
C LYS A 317 -3.17 0.13 9.07
N TYR A 318 -3.51 0.80 10.17
CA TYR A 318 -2.55 1.39 11.13
C TYR A 318 -1.52 0.36 11.54
N PHE A 319 -1.97 -0.84 11.88
CA PHE A 319 -1.11 -1.91 12.34
C PHE A 319 -0.14 -2.38 11.26
N MET A 320 -0.65 -2.57 10.03
CA MET A 320 0.17 -2.95 8.89
C MET A 320 1.22 -1.87 8.58
N ILE A 321 0.81 -0.61 8.56
CA ILE A 321 1.71 0.53 8.32
C ILE A 321 2.76 0.66 9.43
N TRP A 322 2.35 0.54 10.69
CA TRP A 322 3.24 0.57 11.85
C TRP A 322 4.27 -0.57 11.79
N MET A 323 3.84 -1.79 11.46
CA MET A 323 4.73 -2.95 11.32
C MET A 323 5.73 -2.76 10.17
N ASN A 324 5.25 -2.28 9.01
CA ASN A 324 6.11 -1.95 7.88
C ASN A 324 7.16 -0.88 8.27
N ASN A 325 6.79 0.11 9.08
CA ASN A 325 7.74 1.09 9.60
C ASN A 325 8.80 0.44 10.52
N LYS A 326 8.41 -0.48 11.40
CA LYS A 326 9.37 -1.22 12.25
C LYS A 326 10.34 -2.06 11.42
N GLN A 327 9.84 -2.77 10.39
CA GLN A 327 10.69 -3.49 9.44
C GLN A 327 11.62 -2.53 8.69
N LYS A 328 11.10 -1.39 8.20
CA LYS A 328 11.90 -0.37 7.51
C LYS A 328 13.03 0.19 8.39
N GLN A 329 12.79 0.37 9.68
CA GLN A 329 13.83 0.82 10.61
C GLN A 329 14.94 -0.23 10.78
N ALA A 330 14.57 -1.50 10.96
CA ALA A 330 15.53 -2.60 11.02
C ALA A 330 16.33 -2.76 9.73
N PHE A 331 15.66 -2.67 8.58
CA PHE A 331 16.29 -2.66 7.26
C PHE A 331 17.23 -1.49 7.05
N ARG A 332 16.88 -0.29 7.50
CA ARG A 332 17.80 0.86 7.47
C ARG A 332 19.02 0.64 8.35
N TYR A 333 18.84 0.01 9.52
CA TYR A 333 19.96 -0.34 10.39
C TYR A 333 20.91 -1.33 9.69
N LEU A 334 20.38 -2.41 9.10
CA LEU A 334 21.15 -3.36 8.30
C LEU A 334 21.82 -2.68 7.10
N ALA A 335 21.09 -1.86 6.34
CA ALA A 335 21.62 -1.14 5.18
C ALA A 335 22.80 -0.25 5.56
N ASN A 336 22.71 0.49 6.67
CA ASN A 336 23.82 1.31 7.16
C ASN A 336 25.03 0.45 7.52
N GLN A 337 24.82 -0.69 8.17
CA GLN A 337 25.92 -1.61 8.48
C GLN A 337 26.56 -2.19 7.20
N MET A 338 25.75 -2.55 6.20
CA MET A 338 26.26 -3.01 4.90
C MET A 338 27.06 -1.92 4.17
N VAL A 339 26.74 -0.64 4.36
CA VAL A 339 27.56 0.47 3.84
C VAL A 339 28.90 0.56 4.57
N ILE A 340 28.89 0.46 5.91
CA ILE A 340 30.12 0.47 6.73
C ILE A 340 31.06 -0.65 6.31
N GLU A 341 30.52 -1.83 6.02
CA GLU A 341 31.27 -3.00 5.55
C GLU A 341 31.68 -2.94 4.07
N GLY A 342 31.28 -1.89 3.35
CA GLY A 342 31.58 -1.72 1.93
C GLY A 342 30.84 -2.72 1.03
N LEU A 343 29.77 -3.35 1.53
CA LEU A 343 28.96 -4.29 0.75
C LEU A 343 28.07 -3.56 -0.25
N ILE A 344 27.53 -2.40 0.12
CA ILE A 344 26.69 -1.57 -0.76
C ILE A 344 27.17 -0.11 -0.72
N PRO A 345 26.98 0.67 -1.81
CA PRO A 345 27.50 2.03 -1.88
C PRO A 345 26.69 3.06 -1.08
N SER A 346 25.42 2.77 -0.78
CA SER A 346 24.54 3.66 -0.01
C SER A 346 23.39 2.88 0.62
N ALA A 347 22.79 3.40 1.68
CA ALA A 347 21.62 2.78 2.30
C ALA A 347 20.39 2.75 1.38
N GLU A 348 20.29 3.67 0.41
CA GLU A 348 19.20 3.66 -0.59
C GLU A 348 19.28 2.45 -1.52
N THR A 349 20.50 2.01 -1.87
CA THR A 349 20.74 0.84 -2.72
C THR A 349 20.02 -0.39 -2.19
N PHE A 350 19.91 -0.50 -0.86
CA PHE A 350 19.28 -1.62 -0.18
C PHE A 350 17.86 -1.90 -0.66
N PHE A 351 17.07 -0.86 -0.97
CA PHE A 351 15.67 -1.03 -1.39
C PHE A 351 15.50 -1.58 -2.81
N TYR A 352 16.57 -1.55 -3.62
CA TYR A 352 16.59 -2.08 -4.99
C TYR A 352 17.21 -3.48 -5.07
N LEU A 353 17.65 -4.05 -3.95
CA LEU A 353 18.08 -5.45 -3.86
C LEU A 353 16.87 -6.36 -3.61
N THR A 354 16.95 -7.63 -3.97
CA THR A 354 16.04 -8.66 -3.44
C THR A 354 16.52 -9.19 -2.08
N ALA A 355 15.65 -9.87 -1.35
CA ALA A 355 16.00 -10.53 -0.09
C ALA A 355 17.17 -11.52 -0.28
N GLU A 356 17.15 -12.30 -1.36
CA GLU A 356 18.20 -13.27 -1.71
C GLU A 356 19.53 -12.59 -2.06
N GLU A 357 19.49 -11.44 -2.73
CA GLU A 357 20.69 -10.66 -3.05
C GLU A 357 21.28 -10.02 -1.78
N VAL A 358 20.44 -9.53 -0.85
CA VAL A 358 20.90 -9.07 0.47
C VAL A 358 21.60 -10.21 1.22
N GLU A 359 20.95 -11.38 1.28
CA GLU A 359 21.53 -12.58 1.91
C GLU A 359 22.86 -12.97 1.27
N SER A 360 22.92 -13.01 -0.07
CA SER A 360 24.13 -13.33 -0.83
C SER A 360 25.28 -12.36 -0.50
N LEU A 361 25.01 -11.06 -0.48
CA LEU A 361 26.01 -10.03 -0.16
C LEU A 361 26.51 -10.15 1.28
N CYS A 362 25.61 -10.36 2.24
CA CYS A 362 25.95 -10.59 3.65
C CYS A 362 26.74 -11.89 3.86
N ASN A 363 26.52 -12.90 3.01
CA ASN A 363 27.29 -14.14 3.00
C ASN A 363 28.63 -14.04 2.24
N GLY A 364 29.03 -12.82 1.83
CA GLY A 364 30.35 -12.55 1.25
C GLY A 364 30.39 -12.53 -0.27
N SER A 365 29.26 -12.70 -0.96
CA SER A 365 29.21 -12.55 -2.42
C SER A 365 29.65 -11.14 -2.84
N ARG A 366 30.32 -11.07 -3.99
CA ARG A 366 30.75 -9.82 -4.64
C ARG A 366 30.34 -9.80 -6.11
N ASP A 367 29.26 -10.50 -6.43
CA ASP A 367 28.76 -10.60 -7.81
C ASP A 367 28.44 -9.21 -8.39
N PRO A 368 29.17 -8.76 -9.44
CA PRO A 368 28.95 -7.46 -10.03
C PRO A 368 27.59 -7.35 -10.75
N LEU A 369 26.95 -8.47 -11.12
CA LEU A 369 25.64 -8.48 -11.76
C LEU A 369 24.54 -7.95 -10.84
N ILE A 370 24.65 -8.16 -9.53
CA ILE A 370 23.70 -7.63 -8.54
C ILE A 370 23.61 -6.09 -8.68
N PHE A 371 24.75 -5.42 -8.75
CA PHE A 371 24.78 -3.96 -8.88
C PHE A 371 24.40 -3.46 -10.27
N ALA A 372 24.58 -4.27 -11.31
CA ALA A 372 24.05 -3.96 -12.64
C ALA A 372 22.51 -3.96 -12.63
N LYS A 373 21.90 -5.01 -12.06
CA LYS A 373 20.44 -5.07 -11.85
C LYS A 373 19.95 -3.90 -11.01
N VAL A 374 20.59 -3.60 -9.88
CA VAL A 374 20.21 -2.46 -9.04
C VAL A 374 20.17 -1.14 -9.83
N ARG A 375 21.15 -0.88 -10.71
CA ARG A 375 21.14 0.32 -11.55
C ARG A 375 19.96 0.33 -12.53
N GLN A 376 19.67 -0.80 -13.16
CA GLN A 376 18.53 -0.94 -14.07
C GLN A 376 17.19 -0.77 -13.32
N ARG A 377 17.03 -1.42 -12.17
CA ARG A 377 15.87 -1.28 -11.27
C ARG A 377 15.65 0.17 -10.86
N ARG A 378 16.70 0.88 -10.44
CA ARG A 378 16.62 2.31 -10.09
C ARG A 378 16.21 3.19 -11.27
N LYS A 379 16.68 2.87 -12.49
CA LYS A 379 16.27 3.56 -13.73
C LYS A 379 14.79 3.31 -14.06
N LEU A 380 14.30 2.09 -13.88
CA LEU A 380 12.94 1.69 -14.27
C LEU A 380 11.87 2.00 -13.23
N TYR A 381 12.24 2.06 -11.95
CA TYR A 381 11.31 2.29 -10.84
C TYR A 381 10.36 3.49 -11.05
N PRO A 382 10.83 4.70 -11.44
CA PRO A 382 9.94 5.85 -11.62
C PRO A 382 8.88 5.65 -12.71
N LYS A 383 9.17 4.80 -13.71
CA LYS A 383 8.20 4.44 -14.76
C LYS A 383 7.15 3.46 -14.19
N MET A 384 7.62 2.42 -13.51
CA MET A 384 6.76 1.38 -12.92
C MET A 384 5.84 1.93 -11.83
N ASP A 385 6.35 2.87 -11.04
CA ASP A 385 5.61 3.53 -9.96
C ASP A 385 4.39 4.33 -10.49
N LYS A 386 4.50 4.85 -11.72
CA LYS A 386 3.44 5.60 -12.39
C LYS A 386 2.40 4.72 -13.10
N TYR A 387 2.62 3.41 -13.20
CA TYR A 387 1.66 2.52 -13.86
C TYR A 387 0.33 2.48 -13.11
N LYS A 388 -0.76 2.58 -13.86
CA LYS A 388 -2.13 2.57 -13.36
C LYS A 388 -2.84 1.36 -13.92
N PHE A 389 -3.46 0.58 -13.05
CA PHE A 389 -4.26 -0.57 -13.43
C PHE A 389 -5.75 -0.26 -13.30
N ASP A 390 -6.57 -1.06 -13.95
CA ASP A 390 -8.00 -1.13 -13.66
C ASP A 390 -8.22 -1.83 -12.32
N GLU A 391 -9.44 -1.67 -11.78
CA GLU A 391 -9.83 -2.33 -10.52
C GLU A 391 -9.74 -3.85 -10.62
N PHE A 392 -10.09 -4.40 -11.78
CA PHE A 392 -9.90 -5.80 -12.14
C PHE A 392 -8.94 -5.88 -13.31
N VAL A 393 -7.90 -6.71 -13.17
CA VAL A 393 -6.90 -6.98 -14.20
C VAL A 393 -7.04 -8.45 -14.57
N LYS A 394 -7.22 -8.72 -15.87
CA LYS A 394 -7.45 -10.06 -16.42
C LYS A 394 -6.16 -10.58 -17.04
N GLY A 395 -5.73 -11.78 -16.63
CA GLY A 395 -4.54 -12.44 -17.14
C GLY A 395 -4.70 -12.93 -18.59
N PRO A 396 -3.62 -13.46 -19.21
CA PRO A 396 -2.25 -13.48 -18.69
C PRO A 396 -1.44 -12.22 -19.02
N GLN A 397 -1.93 -11.36 -19.93
CA GLN A 397 -1.25 -10.09 -20.27
C GLN A 397 -1.79 -8.93 -19.43
N MET A 398 -1.15 -8.68 -18.29
CA MET A 398 -1.50 -7.58 -17.40
C MET A 398 -0.85 -6.29 -17.91
N LYS A 399 -1.58 -5.48 -18.69
CA LYS A 399 -1.05 -4.20 -19.18
C LYS A 399 -1.59 -3.04 -18.34
N PRO A 400 -0.73 -2.15 -17.82
CA PRO A 400 -1.17 -0.88 -17.28
C PRO A 400 -2.02 -0.11 -18.31
N ARG A 401 -3.03 0.61 -17.84
CA ARG A 401 -3.86 1.49 -18.70
C ARG A 401 -3.06 2.57 -19.41
N ASN A 402 -2.00 3.04 -18.76
CA ASN A 402 -1.07 4.04 -19.27
C ASN A 402 0.25 3.42 -19.76
N PHE A 403 0.20 2.19 -20.29
CA PHE A 403 1.40 1.49 -20.77
C PHE A 403 2.01 2.14 -22.01
N GLU A 404 1.17 2.50 -22.98
CA GLU A 404 1.53 3.45 -24.04
C GLU A 404 1.16 4.84 -23.52
N ASP A 405 1.97 5.88 -23.76
CA ASP A 405 1.66 7.30 -23.46
C ASP A 405 0.46 7.83 -24.29
N ARG A 406 -0.52 6.99 -24.59
CA ARG A 406 -1.82 7.36 -25.08
C ARG A 406 -2.57 8.07 -23.95
N ILE A 407 -2.26 9.35 -23.81
CA ILE A 407 -3.31 10.32 -23.53
C ILE A 407 -4.23 10.24 -24.74
N VAL A 408 -5.19 9.32 -24.75
CA VAL A 408 -6.38 9.52 -25.56
C VAL A 408 -7.15 10.56 -24.75
N PRO A 409 -7.11 11.86 -25.08
CA PRO A 409 -8.06 12.77 -24.47
C PRO A 409 -9.43 12.15 -24.72
N PRO A 410 -10.28 12.02 -23.68
CA PRO A 410 -11.65 11.59 -23.91
C PRO A 410 -12.17 12.45 -25.06
N THR A 411 -12.70 11.81 -26.09
CA THR A 411 -13.33 12.51 -27.21
C THR A 411 -14.48 13.26 -26.60
N LEU A 412 -14.23 14.53 -26.23
CA LEU A 412 -15.22 15.43 -25.68
C LEU A 412 -16.13 15.78 -26.86
N GLY A 413 -17.06 14.87 -27.16
CA GLY A 413 -18.30 15.27 -27.79
C GLY A 413 -18.90 16.38 -26.94
N SER A 414 -19.51 17.38 -27.58
CA SER A 414 -20.03 18.60 -26.99
C SER A 414 -21.22 18.41 -26.01
N GLY A 415 -21.29 17.27 -25.32
CA GLY A 415 -22.34 16.91 -24.38
C GLY A 415 -21.84 16.91 -22.93
N MET A 416 -22.78 17.06 -21.99
CA MET A 416 -22.53 16.82 -20.56
C MET A 416 -22.02 15.39 -20.36
N VAL A 417 -20.85 15.26 -19.73
CA VAL A 417 -20.35 13.98 -19.23
C VAL A 417 -20.94 13.74 -17.85
N GLN A 418 -21.76 12.70 -17.71
CA GLN A 418 -22.29 12.26 -16.42
C GLN A 418 -21.45 11.11 -15.88
N MET A 419 -20.86 11.29 -14.70
CA MET A 419 -20.19 10.22 -13.96
C MET A 419 -21.12 9.68 -12.88
N LYS A 420 -21.15 8.36 -12.69
CA LYS A 420 -21.90 7.68 -11.62
C LYS A 420 -20.91 7.14 -10.59
N GLY A 421 -21.30 7.16 -9.32
CA GLY A 421 -20.55 6.57 -8.22
C GLY A 421 -21.44 6.29 -7.01
N THR A 422 -20.87 5.70 -5.96
CA THR A 422 -21.62 5.40 -4.74
C THR A 422 -21.91 6.68 -3.95
N PRO A 423 -23.16 6.97 -3.55
CA PRO A 423 -23.50 8.15 -2.77
C PRO A 423 -22.90 8.05 -1.36
N VAL A 424 -22.15 9.07 -0.94
CA VAL A 424 -21.48 9.11 0.38
C VAL A 424 -22.17 10.07 1.36
N SER A 425 -22.83 11.12 0.85
CA SER A 425 -23.57 12.08 1.65
C SER A 425 -24.78 12.59 0.85
N ASN A 426 -25.90 12.78 1.54
CA ASN A 426 -27.09 13.34 0.92
C ASN A 426 -26.89 14.84 0.68
N GLY A 427 -27.14 15.26 -0.56
CA GLY A 427 -27.12 16.66 -0.93
C GLY A 427 -26.83 16.84 -2.41
N SER A 428 -27.24 18.00 -2.92
CA SER A 428 -26.84 18.47 -4.25
C SER A 428 -26.04 19.74 -4.07
N VAL A 429 -24.82 19.75 -4.62
CA VAL A 429 -23.95 20.91 -4.59
C VAL A 429 -23.49 21.23 -5.99
N ARG A 430 -23.42 22.52 -6.29
CA ARG A 430 -22.77 23.04 -7.49
C ARG A 430 -21.57 23.87 -7.06
N ALA A 431 -20.38 23.45 -7.47
CA ALA A 431 -19.14 24.08 -7.07
C ALA A 431 -18.09 23.97 -8.17
N ARG A 432 -17.04 24.78 -8.05
CA ARG A 432 -15.80 24.57 -8.81
C ARG A 432 -15.05 23.38 -8.19
N VAL A 433 -14.54 22.50 -9.05
CA VAL A 433 -13.78 21.33 -8.60
C VAL A 433 -12.30 21.65 -8.62
N CYS A 434 -11.63 21.38 -7.51
CA CYS A 434 -10.18 21.44 -7.40
C CYS A 434 -9.63 20.00 -7.41
N VAL A 435 -8.82 19.68 -8.42
CA VAL A 435 -8.09 18.41 -8.50
C VAL A 435 -6.66 18.63 -8.00
N SER A 436 -6.26 17.87 -7.00
CA SER A 436 -4.89 17.85 -6.47
C SER A 436 -4.43 16.40 -6.40
N GLU A 437 -3.23 16.14 -6.90
CA GLU A 437 -2.60 14.81 -6.89
C GLU A 437 -1.66 14.65 -5.68
N ASP A 438 -1.22 15.77 -5.09
CA ASP A 438 -0.38 15.82 -3.91
C ASP A 438 -0.98 16.81 -2.88
N ILE A 439 -1.04 16.40 -1.61
CA ILE A 439 -1.57 17.23 -0.51
C ILE A 439 -0.84 18.59 -0.37
N THR A 440 0.42 18.66 -0.82
CA THR A 440 1.21 19.90 -0.85
C THR A 440 0.68 20.90 -1.89
N GLU A 441 -0.07 20.45 -2.90
CA GLU A 441 -0.69 21.33 -3.90
C GLU A 441 -1.91 22.07 -3.34
N ALA A 442 -2.56 21.53 -2.31
CA ALA A 442 -3.77 22.09 -1.72
C ALA A 442 -3.58 23.53 -1.20
N ASP A 443 -2.35 23.89 -0.79
CA ASP A 443 -1.97 25.19 -0.24
C ASP A 443 -1.57 26.24 -1.29
N THR A 444 -1.21 25.83 -2.51
CA THR A 444 -0.56 26.73 -3.48
C THR A 444 -1.52 27.47 -4.42
N GLY A 445 -2.81 27.15 -4.38
CA GLY A 445 -3.78 27.77 -5.29
C GLY A 445 -3.59 27.40 -6.78
N ARG A 446 -2.64 26.51 -7.11
CA ARG A 446 -2.38 26.04 -8.48
C ARG A 446 -3.39 24.97 -8.84
N TYR A 447 -4.61 25.40 -9.14
CA TYR A 447 -5.70 24.50 -9.52
C TYR A 447 -5.85 24.45 -11.03
N THR A 448 -6.19 23.28 -11.58
CA THR A 448 -6.75 23.18 -12.92
C THR A 448 -8.26 23.38 -12.83
N ASP A 449 -8.76 24.48 -13.41
CA ASP A 449 -10.17 24.87 -13.32
C ASP A 449 -11.06 24.00 -14.23
N HIS A 450 -12.08 23.36 -13.66
CA HIS A 450 -13.16 22.72 -14.41
C HIS A 450 -14.54 23.14 -13.85
N ILE A 451 -15.45 23.58 -14.73
CA ILE A 451 -16.81 24.02 -14.38
C ILE A 451 -17.78 22.84 -14.55
N LEU A 452 -18.57 22.53 -13.52
CA LEU A 452 -19.78 21.71 -13.61
C LEU A 452 -20.99 22.62 -13.83
N ASP A 453 -21.67 22.48 -14.98
CA ASP A 453 -22.87 23.26 -15.32
C ASP A 453 -24.05 22.38 -15.71
N ARG A 454 -25.24 22.69 -15.18
CA ARG A 454 -26.50 22.59 -15.93
C ARG A 454 -27.40 23.80 -15.60
N HIS A 455 -28.07 24.30 -16.64
CA HIS A 455 -28.88 25.52 -16.73
C HIS A 455 -29.77 25.92 -15.53
N ARG A 456 -29.47 27.08 -14.93
CA ARG A 456 -30.28 28.33 -14.92
C ARG A 456 -29.42 29.39 -14.22
N LEU A 457 -29.24 30.55 -14.84
CA LEU A 457 -28.48 31.68 -14.30
C LEU A 457 -29.18 32.22 -13.06
N GLU A 458 -28.57 32.08 -11.87
CA GLU A 458 -28.69 33.03 -10.76
C GLU A 458 -27.69 32.69 -9.62
N SER A 459 -26.76 33.62 -9.37
CA SER A 459 -25.82 33.71 -8.24
C SER A 459 -24.80 32.56 -8.00
N ILE A 460 -23.54 32.80 -8.37
CA ILE A 460 -22.38 32.04 -7.88
C ILE A 460 -21.95 32.66 -6.54
N LEU A 461 -22.05 31.89 -5.44
CA LEU A 461 -21.42 32.27 -4.17
C LEU A 461 -19.90 31.94 -4.21
N PRO A 462 -18.99 32.83 -3.78
CA PRO A 462 -17.54 32.66 -4.00
C PRO A 462 -16.83 31.58 -3.16
N SER A 463 -17.51 30.86 -2.25
CA SER A 463 -16.84 30.23 -1.10
C SER A 463 -16.90 28.71 -0.99
N THR A 464 -17.31 27.95 -2.01
CA THR A 464 -17.36 26.48 -1.93
C THR A 464 -16.32 25.85 -2.86
N VAL A 465 -15.17 25.45 -2.30
CA VAL A 465 -14.14 24.65 -2.98
C VAL A 465 -14.31 23.21 -2.54
N GLY A 466 -14.61 22.31 -3.47
CA GLY A 466 -14.63 20.86 -3.22
C GLY A 466 -13.25 20.26 -3.53
N TYR A 467 -12.69 19.53 -2.56
CA TYR A 467 -11.42 18.82 -2.73
C TYR A 467 -11.66 17.42 -3.29
N TYR A 468 -11.01 17.09 -4.41
CA TYR A 468 -11.05 15.76 -5.00
C TYR A 468 -9.66 15.12 -4.97
N HIS A 469 -9.49 14.07 -4.17
CA HIS A 469 -8.28 13.25 -4.15
C HIS A 469 -8.49 12.01 -5.01
N ARG A 470 -7.71 11.87 -6.10
CA ARG A 470 -7.93 10.85 -7.16
C ARG A 470 -7.92 9.39 -6.67
N ASN A 471 -7.29 9.12 -5.53
CA ASN A 471 -7.24 7.77 -4.91
C ASN A 471 -8.38 7.52 -3.90
N GLN A 472 -9.26 8.49 -3.66
CA GLN A 472 -10.48 8.28 -2.88
C GLN A 472 -11.65 8.52 -3.84
N LYS A 473 -12.37 7.43 -4.20
CA LYS A 473 -13.56 7.48 -5.05
C LYS A 473 -14.68 8.27 -4.34
N TYR A 474 -14.61 9.60 -4.30
CA TYR A 474 -15.72 10.45 -3.88
C TYR A 474 -16.38 11.04 -5.12
N SER A 475 -17.52 10.49 -5.50
CA SER A 475 -18.35 11.02 -6.58
C SER A 475 -19.50 11.79 -5.98
N PHE A 476 -19.69 13.04 -6.41
CA PHE A 476 -20.93 13.77 -6.17
C PHE A 476 -21.94 13.27 -7.22
N VAL A 477 -22.91 12.45 -6.81
CA VAL A 477 -24.03 12.07 -7.68
C VAL A 477 -25.23 12.93 -7.34
N THR A 478 -25.71 13.64 -8.34
CA THR A 478 -27.00 14.32 -8.36
C THR A 478 -28.12 13.30 -8.21
N SER A 479 -28.88 13.34 -7.11
CA SER A 479 -30.23 12.76 -7.09
C SER A 479 -31.19 13.72 -7.78
N ILE A 480 -32.04 13.17 -8.64
CA ILE A 480 -33.20 13.85 -9.23
C ILE A 480 -34.39 13.47 -8.34
N PRO A 481 -35.10 14.41 -7.69
CA PRO A 481 -36.41 14.12 -7.12
C PRO A 481 -37.49 14.10 -8.22
N PRO A 482 -38.60 13.36 -8.02
CA PRO A 482 -39.60 13.03 -9.05
C PRO A 482 -40.35 14.24 -9.64
#